data_AF-A0A6C0DSJ0-F1
#
_entry.id   AF-A0A6C0DSJ0-F1
#
_cell.length_a   1.000
_cell.length_b   1.000
_cell.length_c   1.000
_cell.angle_alpha   90.00
_cell.angle_beta   90.00
_cell.angle_gamma   90.00
#
_symmetry.space_group_name_H-M   'P 1'
#
loop_
_entity.id
_entity.type
_entity.pdbx_description
1 polymer ?
#
loop_
_entity_poly.entity_id
_entity_poly.type
_entity_poly.pdbx_seq_one_letter_code
_entity_poly.pdbx_strand_id
1 'polypeptide(L)'
;MSITDICLNQICQQRKLQMLLTTPPTRYTPNNPYVDFPQFTKQQFDMRRKAEILKYKNPTQSNRQTRAQRWANIVNGKAQSNSYPDIHLTQKRVDSFGNVTYTPITVKYPDYYTSVYDISNHGFVYTIVPNARLCVQDLLIPTPTSSSDVPGPIMNLYYDANVPLYNYVNNRNYGILNNDSKSSMWKIISPENTLVPNSVQTHVMYLYIKDGIDNPAYLFNIDIPIAMYIGAVTEYNYTSAPSDFNITASLNINSSDIVVYYNDLAVQTNNLKSPNYKINSHPVNTTTTSFSFDVSYNSSYQAIYNIGTLSLSNLLLYTQPGYIYDIQITCTINAPATNNLNYVAAFPNTTAGLVFNYFPSSTETYGCDINTTQYPTIQNGIIITGIPQV
;
A
#
# COMPACT_ATOMS: atom_id res chain seq x y z
N MET A 1 30.65 13.68 20.27
CA MET A 1 30.31 13.37 18.86
C MET A 1 31.57 12.85 18.19
N SER A 2 31.81 11.54 18.22
CA SER A 2 32.85 10.95 17.38
C SER A 2 32.30 10.87 15.96
N ILE A 3 32.91 11.59 15.03
CA ILE A 3 32.67 11.42 13.60
C ILE A 3 33.32 10.08 13.24
N THR A 4 32.54 9.01 13.22
CA THR A 4 32.93 7.79 12.52
C THR A 4 32.79 8.09 11.05
N ASP A 5 33.91 8.43 10.41
CA ASP A 5 33.98 8.62 8.97
C ASP A 5 33.64 7.27 8.31
N ILE A 6 32.40 7.12 7.84
CA ILE A 6 31.96 5.90 7.16
C ILE A 6 32.78 5.82 5.88
N CYS A 7 33.58 4.75 5.76
CA CYS A 7 34.49 4.59 4.64
C CYS A 7 33.72 4.71 3.30
N LEU A 8 34.25 5.49 2.36
CA LEU A 8 33.65 5.68 1.03
C LEU A 8 33.29 4.35 0.34
N ASN A 9 34.05 3.28 0.59
CA ASN A 9 33.77 1.95 0.04
C ASN A 9 32.42 1.39 0.53
N GLN A 10 32.10 1.55 1.82
CA GLN A 10 30.85 1.10 2.42
C GLN A 10 29.64 1.84 1.81
N ILE A 11 29.78 3.15 1.59
CA ILE A 11 28.75 3.96 0.93
C ILE A 11 28.56 3.51 -0.53
N CYS A 12 29.66 3.27 -1.25
CA CYS A 12 29.63 2.79 -2.63
C CYS A 12 28.98 1.40 -2.77
N GLN A 13 29.23 0.48 -1.84
CA GLN A 13 28.60 -0.86 -1.81
C GLN A 13 27.09 -0.76 -1.60
N GLN A 14 26.63 -0.01 -0.59
CA GLN A 14 25.19 0.23 -0.38
C GLN A 14 24.53 0.86 -1.60
N ARG A 15 25.18 1.86 -2.22
CA ARG A 15 24.66 2.50 -3.43
C ARG A 15 24.54 1.52 -4.59
N LYS A 16 25.52 0.63 -4.80
CA LYS A 16 25.45 -0.41 -5.84
C LYS A 16 24.27 -1.35 -5.62
N LEU A 17 24.05 -1.79 -4.37
CA LEU A 17 22.91 -2.64 -4.01
C LEU A 17 21.58 -1.89 -4.22
N GLN A 18 21.49 -0.62 -3.84
CA GLN A 18 20.29 0.20 -4.07
C GLN A 18 19.98 0.38 -5.57
N MET A 19 21.00 0.51 -6.42
CA MET A 19 20.85 0.58 -7.87
C MET A 19 20.36 -0.75 -8.49
N LEU A 20 20.76 -1.88 -7.90
CA LEU A 20 20.30 -3.20 -8.33
C LEU A 20 18.86 -3.49 -7.86
N LEU A 21 18.54 -3.07 -6.64
CA LEU A 21 17.29 -3.41 -5.93
C LEU A 21 16.25 -2.28 -5.98
N THR A 22 16.25 -1.47 -7.04
CA THR A 22 15.37 -0.31 -7.15
C THR A 22 13.89 -0.70 -7.11
N THR A 23 13.14 -0.20 -6.14
CA THR A 23 11.68 -0.18 -6.22
C THR A 23 11.23 0.99 -7.09
N PRO A 24 10.56 0.76 -8.23
CA PRO A 24 10.04 1.85 -9.03
C PRO A 24 9.02 2.65 -8.21
N PRO A 25 8.97 3.98 -8.36
CA PRO A 25 7.93 4.78 -7.73
C PRO A 25 6.55 4.30 -8.21
N THR A 26 5.58 4.30 -7.30
CA THR A 26 4.19 4.02 -7.66
C THR A 26 3.74 5.06 -8.68
N ARG A 27 3.29 4.58 -9.85
CA ARG A 27 2.71 5.46 -10.87
C ARG A 27 1.43 6.06 -10.30
N TYR A 28 1.25 7.36 -10.45
CA TYR A 28 -0.01 8.02 -10.11
C TYR A 28 -1.16 7.31 -10.83
N THR A 29 -1.99 6.63 -10.06
CA THR A 29 -3.23 5.99 -10.50
C THR A 29 -4.35 6.78 -9.82
N PRO A 30 -4.98 7.74 -10.53
CA PRO A 30 -6.07 8.50 -9.92
C PRO A 30 -7.18 7.53 -9.50
N ASN A 31 -7.63 7.61 -8.25
CA ASN A 31 -8.78 6.86 -7.77
C ASN A 31 -9.97 7.14 -8.70
N ASN A 32 -10.62 6.07 -9.16
CA ASN A 32 -11.77 6.19 -10.01
C ASN A 32 -12.96 6.67 -9.16
N PRO A 33 -13.49 7.89 -9.37
CA PRO A 33 -14.59 8.43 -8.55
C PRO A 33 -15.87 7.60 -8.67
N TYR A 34 -16.02 6.80 -9.73
CA TYR A 34 -17.16 5.89 -9.91
C TYR A 34 -17.09 4.65 -9.02
N VAL A 35 -15.92 4.33 -8.45
CA VAL A 35 -15.74 3.22 -7.49
C VAL A 35 -15.98 3.72 -6.07
N ASP A 36 -15.47 4.91 -5.74
CA ASP A 36 -15.60 5.50 -4.40
C ASP A 36 -17.04 5.99 -4.11
N PHE A 37 -17.78 6.39 -5.15
CA PHE A 37 -19.15 6.88 -5.03
C PHE A 37 -20.07 6.29 -6.13
N PRO A 38 -20.43 5.00 -6.02
CA PRO A 38 -21.22 4.29 -7.04
C PRO A 38 -22.64 4.84 -7.22
N GLN A 39 -23.15 5.62 -6.25
CA GLN A 39 -24.48 6.23 -6.30
C GLN A 39 -24.59 7.43 -7.26
N PHE A 40 -23.46 7.97 -7.74
CA PHE A 40 -23.45 9.13 -8.63
C PHE A 40 -22.98 8.77 -10.03
N THR A 41 -23.68 9.29 -11.02
CA THR A 41 -23.36 9.12 -12.44
C THR A 41 -22.26 10.08 -12.88
N LYS A 42 -21.57 9.71 -13.96
CA LYS A 42 -20.63 10.61 -14.66
C LYS A 42 -21.23 11.96 -14.97
N GLN A 43 -22.50 12.00 -15.39
CA GLN A 43 -23.18 13.25 -15.69
C GLN A 43 -23.28 14.14 -14.45
N GLN A 44 -23.73 13.61 -13.31
CA GLN A 44 -23.86 14.37 -12.05
C GLN A 44 -22.51 14.94 -11.59
N PHE A 45 -21.45 14.15 -11.75
CA PHE A 45 -20.08 14.55 -11.49
C PHE A 45 -19.60 15.69 -12.40
N ASP A 46 -19.80 15.57 -13.71
CA ASP A 46 -19.48 16.61 -14.69
C ASP A 46 -20.28 17.90 -14.41
N MET A 47 -21.54 17.75 -14.02
CA MET A 47 -22.45 18.83 -13.63
C MET A 47 -21.93 19.60 -12.40
N ARG A 48 -21.59 18.87 -11.34
CA ARG A 48 -21.00 19.43 -10.11
C ARG A 48 -19.73 20.23 -10.40
N ARG A 49 -18.84 19.66 -11.23
CA ARG A 49 -17.55 20.27 -11.58
C ARG A 49 -17.72 21.52 -12.43
N LYS A 50 -18.62 21.49 -13.43
CA LYS A 50 -18.93 22.66 -14.27
C LYS A 50 -19.49 23.81 -13.44
N ALA A 51 -20.45 23.53 -12.55
CA ALA A 51 -21.02 24.54 -11.66
C ALA A 51 -19.95 25.16 -10.73
N GLU A 52 -19.05 24.34 -10.18
CA GLU A 52 -17.95 24.84 -9.33
C GLU A 52 -16.96 25.72 -10.11
N ILE A 53 -16.52 25.30 -11.30
CA ILE A 53 -15.60 26.09 -12.14
C ILE A 53 -16.19 27.48 -12.43
N LEU A 54 -17.49 27.55 -12.73
CA LEU A 54 -18.17 28.80 -13.03
C LEU A 54 -18.20 29.75 -11.83
N LYS A 55 -18.29 29.22 -10.60
CA LYS A 55 -18.25 30.00 -9.37
C LYS A 55 -16.92 30.75 -9.18
N TYR A 56 -15.79 30.16 -9.60
CA TYR A 56 -14.45 30.69 -9.30
C TYR A 56 -13.69 31.28 -10.51
N LYS A 57 -14.17 31.07 -11.74
CA LYS A 57 -13.52 31.59 -12.96
C LYS A 57 -13.41 33.12 -12.96
N ASN A 58 -12.18 33.63 -12.92
CA ASN A 58 -11.89 35.07 -13.08
C ASN A 58 -12.11 35.52 -14.53
N PRO A 59 -12.79 36.65 -14.78
CA PRO A 59 -12.83 37.25 -16.10
C PRO A 59 -11.46 37.88 -16.41
N THR A 60 -10.83 37.44 -17.50
CA THR A 60 -9.55 37.99 -17.99
C THR A 60 -9.71 39.18 -18.93
N GLN A 61 -10.93 39.70 -19.13
CA GLN A 61 -11.21 40.83 -20.03
C GLN A 61 -12.26 41.77 -19.42
N SER A 62 -12.09 43.09 -19.63
CA SER A 62 -12.73 44.18 -18.87
C SER A 62 -14.24 44.34 -19.05
N ASN A 63 -14.87 43.64 -20.00
CA ASN A 63 -16.29 43.83 -20.37
C ASN A 63 -17.18 42.60 -20.12
N ARG A 64 -16.78 41.66 -19.24
CA ARG A 64 -17.60 40.48 -18.91
C ARG A 64 -18.05 40.50 -17.46
N GLN A 65 -19.25 39.95 -17.23
CA GLN A 65 -19.93 39.86 -15.93
C GLN A 65 -18.99 39.39 -14.79
N THR A 66 -19.11 40.04 -13.63
CA THR A 66 -18.32 39.73 -12.43
C THR A 66 -18.66 38.34 -11.86
N ARG A 67 -17.82 37.81 -10.96
CA ARG A 67 -18.08 36.53 -10.26
C ARG A 67 -19.46 36.51 -9.60
N ALA A 68 -19.81 37.60 -8.91
CA ALA A 68 -21.11 37.75 -8.26
C ALA A 68 -22.26 37.79 -9.27
N GLN A 69 -22.09 38.45 -10.42
CA GLN A 69 -23.11 38.54 -11.47
C GLN A 69 -23.34 37.20 -12.18
N ARG A 70 -22.28 36.44 -12.49
CA ARG A 70 -22.43 35.10 -13.09
C ARG A 70 -23.03 34.09 -12.12
N TRP A 71 -22.58 34.12 -10.87
CA TRP A 71 -23.18 33.32 -9.82
C TRP A 71 -24.65 33.69 -9.65
N ALA A 72 -24.99 34.98 -9.62
CA ALA A 72 -26.37 35.44 -9.61
C ALA A 72 -27.15 34.97 -10.84
N ASN A 73 -26.57 34.92 -12.04
CA ASN A 73 -27.26 34.38 -13.22
C ASN A 73 -27.52 32.88 -13.13
N ILE A 74 -26.59 32.11 -12.55
CA ILE A 74 -26.72 30.66 -12.36
C ILE A 74 -27.70 30.33 -11.22
N VAL A 75 -27.65 31.06 -10.11
CA VAL A 75 -28.50 30.84 -8.94
C VAL A 75 -29.89 31.42 -9.14
N ASN A 76 -29.99 32.59 -9.76
CA ASN A 76 -31.27 33.24 -9.93
C ASN A 76 -31.98 32.81 -11.20
N GLY A 77 -31.28 32.31 -12.24
CA GLY A 77 -31.79 31.58 -13.42
C GLY A 77 -32.98 32.20 -14.19
N LYS A 78 -33.45 33.36 -13.74
CA LYS A 78 -34.67 34.04 -14.10
C LYS A 78 -34.22 35.37 -14.66
N ALA A 79 -33.90 35.38 -15.94
CA ALA A 79 -34.31 36.52 -16.74
C ALA A 79 -35.85 36.48 -16.81
N GLN A 80 -36.53 36.75 -15.69
CA GLN A 80 -37.95 37.06 -15.75
C GLN A 80 -38.01 38.43 -16.41
N SER A 81 -38.62 38.51 -17.60
CA SER A 81 -38.90 39.78 -18.28
C SER A 81 -39.74 40.73 -17.42
N ASN A 82 -40.43 40.15 -16.44
CA ASN A 82 -41.33 40.84 -15.54
C ASN A 82 -40.63 40.95 -14.20
N SER A 83 -40.33 42.18 -13.78
CA SER A 83 -39.99 42.44 -12.38
C SER A 83 -41.10 41.88 -11.48
N TYR A 84 -40.71 41.25 -10.38
CA TYR A 84 -41.68 40.98 -9.31
C TYR A 84 -42.39 42.29 -8.96
N PRO A 85 -43.73 42.29 -8.82
CA PRO A 85 -44.45 43.51 -8.52
C PRO A 85 -43.97 44.08 -7.18
N ASP A 86 -43.60 45.36 -7.18
CA ASP A 86 -43.25 46.08 -5.96
C ASP A 86 -44.48 46.14 -5.04
N ILE A 87 -44.29 45.85 -3.76
CA ILE A 87 -45.36 46.00 -2.77
C ILE A 87 -45.30 47.45 -2.26
N HIS A 88 -46.35 48.21 -2.53
CA HIS A 88 -46.50 49.57 -2.01
C HIS A 88 -47.35 49.57 -0.74
N LEU A 89 -46.74 50.01 0.37
CA LEU A 89 -47.36 50.14 1.67
C LEU A 89 -47.42 51.62 2.06
N THR A 90 -48.31 51.98 2.98
CA THR A 90 -48.39 53.34 3.52
C THR A 90 -48.37 53.29 5.04
N GLN A 91 -47.34 53.89 5.63
CA GLN A 91 -47.22 54.03 7.08
C GLN A 91 -47.84 55.34 7.54
N LYS A 92 -48.65 55.28 8.59
CA LYS A 92 -49.24 56.45 9.26
C LYS A 92 -48.38 56.83 10.47
N ARG A 93 -48.05 58.12 10.60
CA ARG A 93 -47.45 58.72 11.81
C ARG A 93 -48.31 59.86 12.30
N VAL A 94 -48.48 59.96 13.62
CA VAL A 94 -49.17 61.05 14.31
C VAL A 94 -48.12 61.78 15.15
N ASP A 95 -47.97 63.08 14.96
CA ASP A 95 -47.04 63.88 15.77
C ASP A 95 -47.63 64.23 17.15
N SER A 96 -46.82 64.82 18.02
CA SER A 96 -47.24 65.25 19.36
C SER A 96 -48.33 66.33 19.38
N PHE A 97 -48.69 66.88 18.22
CA PHE A 97 -49.73 67.88 18.04
C PHE A 97 -50.99 67.31 17.35
N GLY A 98 -51.01 66.00 17.06
CA GLY A 98 -52.15 65.30 16.46
C GLY A 98 -52.20 65.33 14.93
N ASN A 99 -51.17 65.86 14.25
CA ASN A 99 -51.13 65.90 12.80
C ASN A 99 -50.77 64.53 12.24
N VAL A 100 -51.50 64.11 11.19
CA VAL A 100 -51.32 62.80 10.55
C VAL A 100 -50.47 62.93 9.30
N THR A 101 -49.37 62.19 9.23
CA THR A 101 -48.51 62.07 8.06
C THR A 101 -48.57 60.64 7.51
N TYR A 102 -48.69 60.52 6.19
CA TYR A 102 -48.63 59.23 5.48
C TYR A 102 -47.31 59.15 4.70
N THR A 103 -46.50 58.14 5.00
CA THR A 103 -45.22 57.91 4.32
C THR A 103 -45.32 56.64 3.46
N PRO A 104 -45.13 56.73 2.13
CA PRO A 104 -45.11 55.56 1.27
C PRO A 104 -43.85 54.72 1.53
N ILE A 105 -44.00 53.41 1.56
CA ILE A 105 -42.91 52.42 1.70
C ILE A 105 -43.00 51.46 0.52
N THR A 106 -41.89 51.24 -0.16
CA THR A 106 -41.81 50.27 -1.28
C THR A 106 -40.94 49.10 -0.86
N VAL A 107 -41.49 47.90 -0.88
CA VAL A 107 -40.78 46.65 -0.58
C VAL A 107 -40.45 45.96 -1.90
N LYS A 108 -39.16 45.82 -2.18
CA LYS A 108 -38.65 45.19 -3.41
C LYS A 108 -38.31 43.72 -3.14
N TYR A 109 -38.54 42.84 -4.11
CA TYR A 109 -38.02 41.48 -4.03
C TYR A 109 -36.48 41.49 -3.96
N PRO A 110 -35.83 40.65 -3.11
CA PRO A 110 -36.37 39.57 -2.27
C PRO A 110 -36.71 39.98 -0.82
N ASP A 111 -36.83 41.28 -0.53
CA ASP A 111 -37.14 41.76 0.81
C ASP A 111 -38.60 41.45 1.16
N TYR A 112 -38.88 41.27 2.45
CA TYR A 112 -40.23 41.16 2.97
C TYR A 112 -40.44 42.15 4.12
N TYR A 113 -41.70 42.40 4.48
CA TYR A 113 -42.05 43.32 5.56
C TYR A 113 -42.67 42.57 6.74
N THR A 114 -42.40 43.07 7.94
CA THR A 114 -43.21 42.79 9.13
C THR A 114 -44.00 44.03 9.50
N SER A 115 -45.21 43.86 10.04
CA SER A 115 -46.05 44.98 10.49
C SER A 115 -46.37 44.85 11.97
N VAL A 116 -46.20 45.94 12.71
CA VAL A 116 -46.63 46.05 14.11
C VAL A 116 -47.67 47.15 14.20
N TYR A 117 -48.78 46.89 14.88
CA TYR A 117 -49.76 47.94 15.16
C TYR A 117 -49.23 48.85 16.28
N ASP A 118 -49.04 50.12 15.97
CA ASP A 118 -48.61 51.14 16.92
C ASP A 118 -49.84 51.89 17.45
N ILE A 119 -50.08 51.73 18.74
CA ILE A 119 -51.21 52.32 19.46
C ILE A 119 -51.10 53.85 19.48
N SER A 120 -49.88 54.39 19.55
CA SER A 120 -49.64 55.85 19.62
C SER A 120 -49.95 56.52 18.30
N ASN A 121 -49.70 55.81 17.19
CA ASN A 121 -49.91 56.32 15.83
C ASN A 121 -51.26 55.86 15.22
N HIS A 122 -52.04 55.04 15.94
CA HIS A 122 -53.25 54.38 15.45
C HIS A 122 -53.08 53.85 14.01
N GLY A 123 -52.02 53.08 13.79
CA GLY A 123 -51.60 52.64 12.46
C GLY A 123 -50.52 51.56 12.50
N PHE A 124 -50.22 50.98 11.33
CA PHE A 124 -49.19 49.96 11.20
C PHE A 124 -47.82 50.59 10.91
N VAL A 125 -46.81 50.16 11.65
CA VAL A 125 -45.40 50.42 11.38
C VAL A 125 -44.83 49.22 10.65
N TYR A 126 -44.24 49.45 9.48
CA TYR A 126 -43.64 48.40 8.66
C TYR A 126 -42.12 48.42 8.80
N THR A 127 -41.53 47.25 9.06
CA THR A 127 -40.07 47.07 9.08
C THR A 127 -39.67 46.20 7.90
N ILE A 128 -38.80 46.72 7.02
CA ILE A 128 -38.25 45.96 5.89
C ILE A 128 -37.12 45.07 6.40
N VAL A 129 -37.20 43.78 6.11
CA VAL A 129 -36.15 42.83 6.42
C VAL A 129 -35.43 42.45 5.11
N PRO A 130 -34.15 42.83 4.95
CA PRO A 130 -33.42 42.60 3.72
C PRO A 130 -33.08 41.13 3.50
N ASN A 131 -33.18 40.65 2.25
CA ASN A 131 -32.61 39.36 1.77
C ASN A 131 -33.08 38.07 2.46
N ALA A 132 -34.21 38.06 3.15
CA ALA A 132 -34.51 36.97 4.08
C ALA A 132 -35.20 35.73 3.48
N ARG A 133 -35.43 35.68 2.16
CA ARG A 133 -35.83 34.44 1.47
C ARG A 133 -35.23 34.34 0.07
N LEU A 134 -33.99 33.87 -0.01
CA LEU A 134 -33.62 33.02 -1.15
C LEU A 134 -34.32 31.68 -0.92
N CYS A 135 -35.03 31.16 -1.92
CA CYS A 135 -35.59 29.83 -1.79
C CYS A 135 -34.39 28.87 -1.71
N VAL A 136 -34.28 28.10 -0.61
CA VAL A 136 -33.11 27.23 -0.34
C VAL A 136 -32.92 26.16 -1.43
N GLN A 137 -33.95 25.95 -2.27
CA GLN A 137 -33.95 25.07 -3.44
C GLN A 137 -33.52 25.74 -4.75
N ASP A 138 -33.24 27.05 -4.78
CA ASP A 138 -32.87 27.78 -6.00
C ASP A 138 -31.55 27.25 -6.63
N LEU A 139 -30.67 26.68 -5.81
CA LEU A 139 -29.42 26.06 -6.26
C LEU A 139 -29.62 24.80 -7.11
N LEU A 140 -30.78 24.13 -6.98
CA LEU A 140 -31.16 22.96 -7.76
C LEU A 140 -31.92 23.33 -9.04
N ILE A 141 -32.18 24.62 -9.30
CA ILE A 141 -32.90 25.06 -10.49
C ILE A 141 -32.01 24.85 -11.73
N PRO A 142 -32.48 24.08 -12.73
CA PRO A 142 -31.74 23.88 -13.97
C PRO A 142 -31.68 25.18 -14.79
N THR A 143 -30.47 25.70 -15.00
CA THR A 143 -30.18 26.89 -15.81
C THR A 143 -29.49 26.50 -17.12
N PRO A 144 -29.99 26.86 -18.30
CA PRO A 144 -29.38 26.44 -19.56
C PRO A 144 -27.97 27.05 -19.76
N THR A 145 -27.09 26.30 -20.43
CA THR A 145 -25.72 26.72 -20.79
C THR A 145 -25.69 28.01 -21.61
N SER A 146 -26.69 28.22 -22.46
CA SER A 146 -26.88 29.45 -23.26
C SER A 146 -27.06 30.70 -22.40
N SER A 147 -27.70 30.56 -21.23
CA SER A 147 -27.91 31.66 -20.27
C SER A 147 -26.75 31.80 -19.27
N SER A 148 -25.76 30.91 -19.35
CA SER A 148 -24.65 30.81 -18.39
C SER A 148 -23.27 31.10 -19.02
N ASP A 149 -23.22 31.63 -20.25
CA ASP A 149 -21.99 31.86 -21.02
C ASP A 149 -21.10 30.60 -21.14
N VAL A 150 -21.70 29.41 -21.19
CA VAL A 150 -20.99 28.13 -21.36
C VAL A 150 -21.06 27.70 -22.83
N PRO A 151 -19.95 27.71 -23.59
CA PRO A 151 -19.93 27.27 -24.98
C PRO A 151 -20.26 25.78 -25.11
N GLY A 152 -20.97 25.43 -26.18
CA GLY A 152 -21.32 24.05 -26.51
C GLY A 152 -22.82 23.85 -26.72
N PRO A 153 -23.29 22.59 -26.83
CA PRO A 153 -24.71 22.28 -26.97
C PRO A 153 -25.50 22.80 -25.76
N ILE A 154 -26.75 23.21 -26.02
CA ILE A 154 -27.67 23.70 -24.99
C ILE A 154 -28.00 22.54 -24.05
N MET A 155 -27.63 22.67 -22.78
CA MET A 155 -27.97 21.72 -21.71
C MET A 155 -28.22 22.46 -20.40
N ASN A 156 -28.97 21.83 -19.51
CA ASN A 156 -29.31 22.42 -18.21
C ASN A 156 -28.19 22.20 -17.19
N LEU A 157 -27.79 23.29 -16.53
CA LEU A 157 -26.82 23.34 -15.45
C LEU A 157 -27.51 23.42 -14.09
N TYR A 158 -27.10 22.62 -13.12
CA TYR A 158 -27.59 22.70 -11.74
C TYR A 158 -26.46 22.45 -10.75
N TYR A 159 -26.55 23.03 -9.56
CA TYR A 159 -25.58 22.87 -8.48
C TYR A 159 -26.14 21.90 -7.43
N ASP A 160 -25.69 20.64 -7.46
CA ASP A 160 -26.01 19.66 -6.42
C ASP A 160 -24.85 19.53 -5.45
N ALA A 161 -25.00 20.10 -4.24
CA ALA A 161 -23.96 20.07 -3.21
C ALA A 161 -23.68 18.65 -2.65
N ASN A 162 -24.60 17.70 -2.83
CA ASN A 162 -24.45 16.32 -2.34
C ASN A 162 -23.52 15.50 -3.23
N VAL A 163 -23.32 15.91 -4.48
CA VAL A 163 -22.35 15.26 -5.38
C VAL A 163 -20.94 15.71 -4.98
N PRO A 164 -20.03 14.78 -4.65
CA PRO A 164 -18.69 15.14 -4.26
C PRO A 164 -17.94 15.79 -5.42
N LEU A 165 -17.14 16.80 -5.08
CA LEU A 165 -16.33 17.52 -6.05
C LEU A 165 -15.01 16.75 -6.27
N TYR A 166 -14.87 16.15 -7.45
CA TYR A 166 -13.68 15.39 -7.86
C TYR A 166 -12.91 16.13 -8.97
N ASN A 167 -11.60 15.86 -9.10
CA ASN A 167 -10.71 16.48 -10.11
C ASN A 167 -10.80 18.02 -10.19
N TYR A 168 -11.15 18.67 -9.08
CA TYR A 168 -11.16 20.13 -8.93
C TYR A 168 -9.95 20.53 -8.10
N VAL A 169 -8.91 20.98 -8.79
CA VAL A 169 -7.61 21.29 -8.18
C VAL A 169 -7.68 22.69 -7.54
N ASN A 170 -7.76 22.76 -6.21
CA ASN A 170 -7.50 24.01 -5.46
C ASN A 170 -6.09 24.04 -4.84
N ASN A 171 -5.43 22.89 -4.68
CA ASN A 171 -4.04 22.83 -4.19
C ASN A 171 -3.10 22.45 -5.33
N ARG A 172 -2.19 23.36 -5.67
CA ARG A 172 -1.02 23.05 -6.51
C ARG A 172 -0.07 22.16 -5.71
N ASN A 173 -0.40 20.89 -5.57
CA ASN A 173 0.54 19.92 -5.04
C ASN A 173 1.39 19.43 -6.22
N TYR A 174 2.60 19.96 -6.32
CA TYR A 174 3.62 19.45 -7.22
C TYR A 174 3.92 18.00 -6.86
N GLY A 175 3.61 17.08 -7.77
CA GLY A 175 4.11 15.69 -7.76
C GLY A 175 3.93 14.93 -6.45
N ILE A 176 2.68 14.61 -6.06
CA ILE A 176 2.46 13.60 -5.02
C ILE A 176 2.83 12.24 -5.62
N LEU A 177 4.03 11.76 -5.31
CA LEU A 177 4.28 10.32 -5.22
C LEU A 177 3.25 9.80 -4.21
N ASN A 178 2.41 8.84 -4.59
CA ASN A 178 1.47 8.22 -3.66
C ASN A 178 2.25 7.80 -2.39
N ASN A 179 1.78 8.26 -1.22
CA ASN A 179 2.40 8.02 0.09
C ASN A 179 2.50 6.53 0.47
N ASP A 180 2.00 5.61 -0.35
CA ASP A 180 2.08 4.17 -0.13
C ASP A 180 3.53 3.65 -0.11
N SER A 181 4.50 4.40 -0.66
CA SER A 181 5.91 4.05 -0.53
C SER A 181 6.47 4.29 0.87
N LYS A 182 5.88 5.19 1.67
CA LYS A 182 6.30 5.50 3.05
C LYS A 182 5.70 4.59 4.12
N SER A 183 4.68 3.78 3.83
CA SER A 183 4.04 2.96 4.88
C SER A 183 4.83 1.72 5.26
N SER A 184 5.53 1.10 4.30
CA SER A 184 6.33 -0.11 4.53
C SER A 184 7.74 0.26 4.99
N MET A 185 8.08 -0.20 6.20
CA MET A 185 9.36 0.05 6.89
C MET A 185 10.53 -0.75 6.31
N TRP A 186 10.26 -1.94 5.76
CA TRP A 186 11.26 -2.84 5.17
C TRP A 186 10.67 -3.67 4.04
N LYS A 187 11.56 -4.26 3.23
CA LYS A 187 11.23 -5.17 2.13
C LYS A 187 12.23 -6.34 2.10
N ILE A 188 11.71 -7.55 1.93
CA ILE A 188 12.53 -8.72 1.61
C ILE A 188 12.61 -8.86 0.09
N ILE A 189 13.81 -9.17 -0.40
CA ILE A 189 14.06 -9.51 -1.80
C ILE A 189 14.78 -10.85 -1.79
N SER A 190 14.11 -11.90 -2.25
CA SER A 190 14.65 -13.26 -2.26
C SER A 190 14.26 -13.95 -3.57
N PRO A 191 15.17 -14.70 -4.22
CA PRO A 191 14.80 -15.55 -5.36
C PRO A 191 13.92 -16.71 -4.88
N GLU A 192 13.03 -17.19 -5.74
CA GLU A 192 12.28 -18.42 -5.48
C GLU A 192 13.18 -19.65 -5.62
N ASN A 193 12.97 -20.65 -4.77
CA ASN A 193 13.63 -21.95 -4.84
C ASN A 193 15.17 -21.89 -4.91
N THR A 194 15.80 -21.07 -4.06
CA THR A 194 17.27 -20.91 -4.07
C THR A 194 17.94 -22.14 -3.47
N LEU A 195 18.71 -22.89 -4.26
CA LEU A 195 19.48 -24.03 -3.77
C LEU A 195 20.76 -23.56 -3.07
N VAL A 196 20.94 -23.97 -1.82
CA VAL A 196 22.13 -23.84 -0.99
C VAL A 196 22.80 -25.21 -0.93
N PRO A 197 23.91 -25.43 -1.67
CA PRO A 197 24.60 -26.71 -1.67
C PRO A 197 25.18 -27.05 -0.31
N ASN A 198 25.34 -28.35 -0.04
CA ASN A 198 25.92 -28.85 1.20
C ASN A 198 27.30 -28.22 1.49
N SER A 199 27.47 -27.67 2.69
CA SER A 199 28.69 -27.01 3.18
C SER A 199 29.17 -25.81 2.37
N VAL A 200 28.31 -25.21 1.53
CA VAL A 200 28.63 -24.00 0.76
C VAL A 200 27.82 -22.82 1.25
N GLN A 201 28.51 -21.74 1.63
CA GLN A 201 27.86 -20.50 2.01
C GLN A 201 27.24 -19.83 0.78
N THR A 202 25.93 -19.58 0.84
CA THR A 202 25.16 -19.10 -0.31
C THR A 202 24.23 -17.95 0.11
N HIS A 203 24.11 -16.93 -0.75
CA HIS A 203 23.13 -15.86 -0.59
C HIS A 203 21.70 -16.39 -0.74
N VAL A 204 20.81 -16.03 0.20
CA VAL A 204 19.39 -16.44 0.16
C VAL A 204 18.42 -15.28 0.03
N MET A 205 18.74 -14.11 0.61
CA MET A 205 17.87 -12.94 0.54
C MET A 205 18.58 -11.65 0.93
N TYR A 206 18.01 -10.53 0.46
CA TYR A 206 18.30 -9.19 0.95
C TYR A 206 17.15 -8.68 1.82
N LEU A 207 17.52 -8.04 2.93
CA LEU A 207 16.62 -7.21 3.73
C LEU A 207 16.91 -5.74 3.45
N TYR A 208 15.96 -5.06 2.82
CA TYR A 208 16.05 -3.65 2.46
C TYR A 208 15.23 -2.76 3.40
N ILE A 209 15.90 -1.84 4.10
CA ILE A 209 15.27 -0.87 5.00
C ILE A 209 14.82 0.36 4.21
N LYS A 210 13.54 0.71 4.35
CA LYS A 210 12.87 1.76 3.59
C LYS A 210 12.66 3.03 4.42
N ASP A 211 12.28 4.10 3.74
CA ASP A 211 12.05 5.43 4.33
C ASP A 211 10.97 5.47 5.43
N GLY A 212 10.11 4.45 5.51
CA GLY A 212 9.07 4.35 6.53
C GLY A 212 9.56 3.92 7.91
N ILE A 213 10.83 3.52 8.04
CA ILE A 213 11.41 3.10 9.33
C ILE A 213 11.43 4.24 10.34
N ASP A 214 11.06 3.97 11.59
CA ASP A 214 10.87 4.98 12.63
C ASP A 214 11.80 4.82 13.85
N ASN A 215 12.56 3.73 13.93
CA ASN A 215 13.52 3.46 14.99
C ASN A 215 14.93 3.19 14.44
N PRO A 216 15.99 3.50 15.21
CA PRO A 216 17.38 3.28 14.78
C PRO A 216 17.83 1.82 14.86
N ALA A 217 17.07 0.96 15.52
CA ALA A 217 17.33 -0.46 15.61
C ALA A 217 16.04 -1.27 15.78
N TYR A 218 16.04 -2.47 15.22
CA TYR A 218 14.94 -3.43 15.31
C TYR A 218 15.45 -4.82 15.61
N LEU A 219 14.63 -5.56 16.36
CA LEU A 219 14.76 -7.00 16.52
C LEU A 219 13.88 -7.68 15.47
N PHE A 220 14.51 -8.25 14.45
CA PHE A 220 13.82 -8.93 13.37
C PHE A 220 13.62 -10.42 13.67
N ASN A 221 12.44 -10.93 13.33
CA ASN A 221 12.18 -12.35 13.20
C ASN A 221 11.76 -12.64 11.76
N ILE A 222 12.35 -13.66 11.15
CA ILE A 222 12.18 -14.02 9.75
C ILE A 222 11.82 -15.50 9.68
N ASP A 223 10.66 -15.81 9.11
CA ASP A 223 10.18 -17.17 8.87
C ASP A 223 10.31 -17.49 7.38
N ILE A 224 11.08 -18.52 7.05
CA ILE A 224 11.47 -18.87 5.69
C ILE A 224 11.10 -20.34 5.43
N PRO A 225 10.30 -20.65 4.42
CA PRO A 225 10.02 -22.03 4.06
C PRO A 225 11.22 -22.65 3.34
N ILE A 226 11.53 -23.88 3.73
CA ILE A 226 12.71 -24.61 3.29
C ILE A 226 12.35 -26.05 2.92
N ALA A 227 13.08 -26.58 1.95
CA ALA A 227 13.06 -27.98 1.58
C ALA A 227 14.47 -28.56 1.54
N MET A 228 14.59 -29.87 1.73
CA MET A 228 15.82 -30.59 1.46
C MET A 228 15.81 -31.07 0.02
N TYR A 229 16.92 -30.85 -0.68
CA TYR A 229 17.22 -31.40 -1.98
C TYR A 229 18.29 -32.48 -1.85
N ILE A 230 18.07 -33.60 -2.51
CA ILE A 230 19.08 -34.64 -2.73
C ILE A 230 18.89 -35.24 -4.11
N GLY A 231 19.97 -35.49 -4.82
CA GLY A 231 19.91 -36.13 -6.13
C GLY A 231 21.26 -36.68 -6.56
N ALA A 232 21.22 -37.74 -7.35
CA ALA A 232 22.41 -38.35 -7.91
C ALA A 232 22.11 -38.99 -9.27
N VAL A 233 23.16 -39.19 -10.05
CA VAL A 233 23.16 -39.99 -11.27
C VAL A 233 24.15 -41.12 -11.11
N THR A 234 23.81 -42.32 -11.59
CA THR A 234 24.77 -43.43 -11.61
C THR A 234 25.84 -43.17 -12.67
N GLU A 235 27.11 -43.38 -12.33
CA GLU A 235 28.21 -43.29 -13.30
C GLU A 235 28.55 -44.63 -13.97
N TYR A 236 28.04 -45.75 -13.46
CA TYR A 236 28.40 -47.09 -13.94
C TYR A 236 27.25 -47.78 -14.67
N ASN A 237 27.60 -48.49 -15.75
CA ASN A 237 26.77 -49.52 -16.38
C ASN A 237 26.62 -50.70 -15.42
N TYR A 238 25.90 -50.52 -14.31
CA TYR A 238 25.40 -51.63 -13.53
C TYR A 238 24.44 -52.43 -14.42
N THR A 239 24.76 -53.71 -14.67
CA THR A 239 23.90 -54.64 -15.40
C THR A 239 22.62 -55.01 -14.63
N SER A 240 22.48 -54.50 -13.41
CA SER A 240 21.30 -54.62 -12.57
C SER A 240 21.23 -53.38 -11.69
N ALA A 241 20.13 -52.64 -11.77
CA ALA A 241 19.88 -51.54 -10.87
C ALA A 241 19.94 -52.04 -9.41
N PRO A 242 20.48 -51.26 -8.47
CA PRO A 242 20.69 -51.75 -7.11
C PRO A 242 19.36 -52.09 -6.45
N SER A 243 19.28 -53.26 -5.82
CA SER A 243 18.13 -53.69 -5.02
C SER A 243 18.23 -53.16 -3.59
N ASP A 244 17.15 -52.55 -3.10
CA ASP A 244 16.90 -52.19 -1.69
C ASP A 244 17.82 -51.11 -1.10
N PHE A 245 17.71 -49.87 -1.63
CA PHE A 245 18.35 -48.69 -1.04
C PHE A 245 17.34 -47.75 -0.38
N ASN A 246 17.09 -47.97 0.91
CA ASN A 246 16.42 -47.00 1.76
C ASN A 246 17.45 -46.10 2.45
N ILE A 247 17.40 -44.80 2.18
CA ILE A 247 18.38 -43.79 2.61
C ILE A 247 17.68 -42.73 3.43
N THR A 248 18.28 -42.32 4.55
CA THR A 248 17.70 -41.32 5.46
C THR A 248 18.50 -40.03 5.47
N ALA A 249 18.22 -39.07 4.61
CA ALA A 249 18.92 -37.78 4.66
C ALA A 249 18.54 -37.02 5.93
N SER A 250 19.53 -36.50 6.64
CA SER A 250 19.34 -35.69 7.86
C SER A 250 19.99 -34.33 7.71
N LEU A 251 19.25 -33.29 8.08
CA LEU A 251 19.73 -31.92 8.07
C LEU A 251 20.28 -31.54 9.44
N ASN A 252 21.46 -30.92 9.43
CA ASN A 252 22.02 -30.19 10.54
C ASN A 252 22.28 -28.75 10.12
N ILE A 253 21.66 -27.81 10.82
CA ILE A 253 21.97 -26.38 10.74
C ILE A 253 22.43 -25.99 12.14
N ASN A 254 23.40 -25.10 12.25
CA ASN A 254 23.77 -24.47 13.51
C ASN A 254 23.56 -22.96 13.41
N SER A 255 23.54 -22.31 14.57
CA SER A 255 23.42 -20.86 14.65
C SER A 255 24.53 -20.09 13.92
N SER A 256 25.71 -20.69 13.83
CA SER A 256 26.89 -20.16 13.12
C SER A 256 26.76 -20.20 11.61
N ASP A 257 25.83 -21.01 11.10
CA ASP A 257 25.72 -21.28 9.67
C ASP A 257 24.87 -20.21 8.96
N ILE A 258 24.24 -19.31 9.72
CA ILE A 258 23.44 -18.20 9.21
C ILE A 258 24.16 -16.91 9.57
N VAL A 259 24.60 -16.19 8.54
CA VAL A 259 25.40 -14.97 8.69
C VAL A 259 24.74 -13.84 7.95
N VAL A 260 24.59 -12.72 8.65
CA VAL A 260 24.06 -11.48 8.07
C VAL A 260 25.22 -10.54 7.82
N TYR A 261 25.31 -10.04 6.59
CA TYR A 261 26.33 -9.12 6.14
C TYR A 261 25.77 -7.73 5.91
N TYR A 262 26.58 -6.73 6.26
CA TYR A 262 26.39 -5.35 5.86
C TYR A 262 27.69 -4.89 5.19
N ASN A 263 27.65 -4.57 3.90
CA ASN A 263 28.84 -4.19 3.13
C ASN A 263 29.96 -5.23 3.19
N ASP A 264 29.61 -6.50 2.94
CA ASP A 264 30.52 -7.66 2.98
C ASP A 264 31.18 -7.92 4.35
N LEU A 265 30.77 -7.18 5.39
CA LEU A 265 31.21 -7.40 6.77
C LEU A 265 30.09 -8.10 7.55
N ALA A 266 30.44 -9.22 8.18
CA ALA A 266 29.52 -9.95 9.03
C ALA A 266 29.11 -9.06 10.23
N VAL A 267 27.80 -8.87 10.38
CA VAL A 267 27.21 -8.11 11.48
C VAL A 267 27.44 -8.90 12.76
N GLN A 268 28.25 -8.35 13.66
CA GLN A 268 28.57 -8.97 14.93
C GLN A 268 27.36 -8.88 15.87
N THR A 269 26.76 -10.01 16.24
CA THR A 269 25.65 -10.09 17.21
C THR A 269 26.15 -10.06 18.66
N ASN A 270 27.21 -9.29 18.92
CA ASN A 270 27.87 -9.28 20.21
C ASN A 270 27.05 -8.42 21.19
N ASN A 271 26.26 -9.09 22.03
CA ASN A 271 25.80 -8.68 23.38
C ASN A 271 24.31 -8.40 23.65
N LEU A 272 23.34 -8.61 22.75
CA LEU A 272 21.92 -8.34 23.14
C LEU A 272 20.85 -9.40 22.82
N LYS A 273 21.18 -10.49 22.12
CA LYS A 273 20.48 -11.80 22.09
C LYS A 273 21.07 -12.57 20.91
N SER A 274 21.61 -13.76 21.14
CA SER A 274 22.01 -14.62 20.03
C SER A 274 20.77 -15.00 19.23
N PRO A 275 20.83 -14.96 17.89
CA PRO A 275 19.71 -15.40 17.07
C PRO A 275 19.33 -16.84 17.43
N ASN A 276 18.03 -17.08 17.60
CA ASN A 276 17.50 -18.40 17.86
C ASN A 276 16.91 -18.95 16.57
N TYR A 277 17.20 -20.21 16.30
CA TYR A 277 16.81 -20.87 15.07
C TYR A 277 15.88 -22.02 15.39
N LYS A 278 14.77 -22.09 14.68
CA LYS A 278 13.82 -23.20 14.81
C LYS A 278 13.44 -23.75 13.45
N ILE A 279 13.22 -25.07 13.38
CA ILE A 279 12.53 -25.71 12.26
C ILE A 279 11.20 -26.24 12.81
N ASN A 280 10.08 -25.82 12.22
CA ASN A 280 8.73 -26.22 12.67
C ASN A 280 8.55 -26.13 14.20
N SER A 281 8.94 -24.98 14.77
CA SER A 281 8.88 -24.69 16.22
C SER A 281 9.89 -25.41 17.12
N HIS A 282 10.73 -26.30 16.59
CA HIS A 282 11.74 -27.00 17.37
C HIS A 282 13.11 -26.33 17.27
N PRO A 283 13.89 -26.22 18.36
CA PRO A 283 15.22 -25.62 18.31
C PRO A 283 16.16 -26.42 17.41
N VAL A 284 16.92 -25.69 16.60
CA VAL A 284 17.86 -26.23 15.61
C VAL A 284 18.99 -27.04 16.26
N ASN A 285 19.39 -26.69 17.49
CA ASN A 285 20.41 -27.41 18.27
C ASN A 285 19.99 -28.83 18.70
N THR A 286 18.72 -29.18 18.54
CA THR A 286 18.13 -30.44 19.03
C THR A 286 17.32 -31.18 17.97
N THR A 287 17.21 -30.69 16.73
CA THR A 287 16.39 -31.32 15.70
C THR A 287 17.17 -31.66 14.44
N THR A 288 17.59 -32.91 14.37
CA THR A 288 17.82 -33.58 13.08
C THR A 288 16.45 -33.76 12.43
N THR A 289 16.09 -32.84 11.53
CA THR A 289 15.00 -33.12 10.59
C THR A 289 15.56 -34.10 9.56
N SER A 290 14.86 -35.20 9.36
CA SER A 290 15.27 -36.23 8.42
C SER A 290 14.10 -36.74 7.64
N PHE A 291 14.36 -37.21 6.43
CA PHE A 291 13.40 -37.95 5.64
C PHE A 291 14.09 -39.14 5.02
N SER A 292 13.36 -40.24 4.95
CA SER A 292 13.77 -41.47 4.29
C SER A 292 13.16 -41.56 2.90
N PHE A 293 13.95 -42.03 1.94
CA PHE A 293 13.56 -42.24 0.56
C PHE A 293 14.19 -43.52 0.02
N ASP A 294 13.47 -44.18 -0.88
CA ASP A 294 13.89 -45.39 -1.58
C ASP A 294 14.33 -45.03 -3.00
N VAL A 295 15.56 -45.43 -3.38
CA VAL A 295 16.12 -45.24 -4.74
C VAL A 295 16.30 -46.56 -5.49
N SER A 296 15.73 -47.65 -4.95
CA SER A 296 15.85 -48.99 -5.52
C SER A 296 15.47 -48.98 -7.00
N TYR A 297 16.23 -49.72 -7.80
CA TYR A 297 15.98 -49.93 -9.23
C TYR A 297 16.10 -48.70 -10.15
N ASN A 298 16.63 -47.57 -9.66
CA ASN A 298 16.76 -46.34 -10.45
C ASN A 298 18.23 -46.00 -10.77
N SER A 299 18.50 -45.57 -12.00
CA SER A 299 19.83 -45.12 -12.48
C SER A 299 20.10 -43.64 -12.18
N SER A 300 19.10 -42.92 -11.70
CA SER A 300 19.19 -41.53 -11.32
C SER A 300 18.00 -41.20 -10.46
N TYR A 301 18.18 -40.38 -9.45
CA TYR A 301 17.10 -39.96 -8.61
C TYR A 301 17.26 -38.50 -8.18
N GLN A 302 16.14 -37.88 -7.86
CA GLN A 302 16.07 -36.54 -7.29
C GLN A 302 14.87 -36.51 -6.35
N ALA A 303 15.08 -36.03 -5.13
CA ALA A 303 14.03 -35.77 -4.16
C ALA A 303 14.16 -34.34 -3.65
N ILE A 304 13.05 -33.62 -3.68
CA ILE A 304 12.87 -32.35 -2.98
C ILE A 304 11.75 -32.53 -1.97
N TYR A 305 12.16 -32.57 -0.71
CA TYR A 305 11.26 -32.81 0.41
C TYR A 305 11.07 -31.53 1.21
N ASN A 306 9.84 -31.02 1.25
CA ASN A 306 9.51 -29.92 2.13
C ASN A 306 9.75 -30.36 3.57
N ILE A 307 10.55 -29.61 4.32
CA ILE A 307 10.84 -29.86 5.75
C ILE A 307 10.25 -28.77 6.65
N GLY A 308 9.57 -27.79 6.07
CA GLY A 308 8.77 -26.77 6.75
C GLY A 308 9.46 -25.41 6.85
N THR A 309 9.29 -24.71 7.96
CA THR A 309 9.72 -23.32 8.11
C THR A 309 10.94 -23.21 9.02
N LEU A 310 11.99 -22.54 8.52
CA LEU A 310 13.12 -22.02 9.27
C LEU A 310 12.78 -20.65 9.87
N SER A 311 12.68 -20.58 11.19
CA SER A 311 12.47 -19.33 11.92
C SER A 311 13.81 -18.79 12.43
N LEU A 312 14.24 -17.65 11.90
CA LEU A 312 15.31 -16.81 12.42
C LEU A 312 14.69 -15.83 13.43
N SER A 313 15.08 -15.89 14.69
CA SER A 313 14.52 -14.98 15.71
C SER A 313 15.62 -14.19 16.40
N ASN A 314 15.27 -13.02 16.95
CA ASN A 314 16.17 -12.14 17.69
C ASN A 314 17.32 -11.53 16.87
N LEU A 315 17.11 -11.27 15.58
CA LEU A 315 18.13 -10.63 14.74
C LEU A 315 18.13 -9.12 14.97
N LEU A 316 19.02 -8.64 15.86
CA LEU A 316 19.17 -7.21 16.13
C LEU A 316 19.96 -6.53 15.00
N LEU A 317 19.29 -5.66 14.24
CA LEU A 317 19.93 -4.86 13.19
C LEU A 317 19.69 -3.38 13.44
N TYR A 318 20.71 -2.57 13.16
CA TYR A 318 20.53 -1.14 13.04
C TYR A 318 19.75 -0.82 11.78
N THR A 319 18.96 0.24 11.82
CA THR A 319 18.05 0.56 10.73
C THR A 319 18.12 2.04 10.41
N GLN A 320 18.44 2.31 9.15
CA GLN A 320 18.38 3.65 8.57
C GLN A 320 17.84 3.50 7.13
N PRO A 321 17.05 4.47 6.62
CA PRO A 321 16.58 4.43 5.24
C PRO A 321 17.73 4.17 4.27
N GLY A 322 17.56 3.17 3.40
CA GLY A 322 18.57 2.80 2.42
C GLY A 322 19.47 1.64 2.81
N TYR A 323 19.49 1.21 4.08
CA TYR A 323 20.34 0.08 4.50
C TYR A 323 19.86 -1.23 3.85
N ILE A 324 20.81 -2.00 3.32
CA ILE A 324 20.59 -3.31 2.71
C ILE A 324 21.50 -4.31 3.42
N TYR A 325 20.87 -5.32 4.00
CA TYR A 325 21.53 -6.47 4.61
C TYR A 325 21.45 -7.67 3.68
N ASP A 326 22.56 -8.40 3.58
CA ASP A 326 22.67 -9.66 2.84
C ASP A 326 22.64 -10.81 3.84
N ILE A 327 21.68 -11.73 3.69
CA ILE A 327 21.59 -12.92 4.52
C ILE A 327 22.12 -14.10 3.72
N GLN A 328 23.19 -14.71 4.24
CA GLN A 328 23.82 -15.88 3.66
C GLN A 328 23.72 -17.06 4.62
N ILE A 329 23.54 -18.26 4.06
CA ILE A 329 23.35 -19.49 4.83
C ILE A 329 24.28 -20.57 4.30
N THR A 330 24.81 -21.34 5.24
CA THR A 330 25.47 -22.62 5.04
C THR A 330 24.58 -23.70 5.64
N CYS A 331 24.55 -24.89 5.05
CA CYS A 331 23.84 -26.03 5.63
C CYS A 331 24.71 -27.27 5.59
N THR A 332 24.54 -28.15 6.58
CA THR A 332 25.21 -29.45 6.60
C THR A 332 24.17 -30.56 6.48
N ILE A 333 24.12 -31.23 5.32
CA ILE A 333 23.26 -32.38 5.11
C ILE A 333 24.09 -33.65 5.27
N ASN A 334 23.70 -34.42 6.27
CA ASN A 334 24.24 -35.74 6.55
C ASN A 334 23.30 -36.77 5.88
N ALA A 335 23.64 -37.19 4.67
CA ALA A 335 23.02 -38.35 4.04
C ALA A 335 23.80 -39.62 4.42
N PRO A 336 23.18 -40.65 5.05
CA PRO A 336 23.81 -41.90 5.45
C PRO A 336 23.90 -42.78 4.21
N ALA A 337 24.86 -42.43 3.39
CA ALA A 337 25.23 -43.16 2.20
C ALA A 337 26.72 -43.50 2.26
N THR A 338 27.53 -42.70 2.96
CA THR A 338 28.97 -42.91 3.12
C THR A 338 29.33 -44.25 3.78
N ASN A 339 28.44 -44.83 4.59
CA ASN A 339 28.67 -46.12 5.23
C ASN A 339 28.18 -47.32 4.40
N ASN A 340 27.31 -47.09 3.41
CA ASN A 340 26.84 -48.14 2.52
C ASN A 340 27.70 -48.12 1.26
N LEU A 341 28.78 -48.91 1.27
CA LEU A 341 29.75 -48.99 0.17
C LEU A 341 29.09 -49.28 -1.18
N ASN A 342 28.00 -50.06 -1.20
CA ASN A 342 27.26 -50.36 -2.43
C ASN A 342 26.54 -49.12 -2.96
N TYR A 343 26.00 -48.29 -2.06
CA TYR A 343 25.38 -47.04 -2.45
C TYR A 343 26.43 -46.05 -3.00
N VAL A 344 27.56 -45.87 -2.29
CA VAL A 344 28.62 -44.95 -2.76
C VAL A 344 29.17 -45.38 -4.12
N ALA A 345 29.30 -46.70 -4.33
CA ALA A 345 29.73 -47.26 -5.61
C ALA A 345 28.67 -47.08 -6.72
N ALA A 346 27.37 -47.09 -6.40
CA ALA A 346 26.30 -46.86 -7.36
C ALA A 346 26.11 -45.37 -7.69
N PHE A 347 26.21 -44.50 -6.69
CA PHE A 347 25.92 -43.07 -6.78
C PHE A 347 27.09 -42.20 -6.24
N PRO A 348 28.26 -42.23 -6.90
CA PRO A 348 29.46 -41.53 -6.42
C PRO A 348 29.29 -40.00 -6.37
N ASN A 349 28.45 -39.43 -7.26
CA ASN A 349 28.19 -37.99 -7.35
C ASN A 349 26.84 -37.62 -6.72
N THR A 350 26.65 -37.97 -5.45
CA THR A 350 25.46 -37.53 -4.72
C THR A 350 25.56 -36.05 -4.39
N THR A 351 24.59 -35.26 -4.87
CA THR A 351 24.44 -33.84 -4.55
C THR A 351 23.34 -33.66 -3.53
N ALA A 352 23.57 -32.80 -2.53
CA ALA A 352 22.58 -32.47 -1.51
C ALA A 352 22.64 -30.98 -1.19
N GLY A 353 21.52 -30.41 -0.77
CA GLY A 353 21.42 -29.02 -0.36
C GLY A 353 20.07 -28.67 0.24
N LEU A 354 19.93 -27.42 0.68
CA LEU A 354 18.65 -26.85 1.08
C LEU A 354 18.10 -25.95 -0.01
N VAL A 355 16.81 -26.07 -0.27
CA VAL A 355 16.09 -25.15 -1.15
C VAL A 355 15.35 -24.15 -0.28
N PHE A 356 15.74 -22.88 -0.39
CA PHE A 356 15.13 -21.76 0.32
C PHE A 356 14.00 -21.15 -0.48
N ASN A 357 13.03 -20.57 0.24
CA ASN A 357 11.88 -19.89 -0.36
C ASN A 357 11.10 -20.86 -1.27
N TYR A 358 10.87 -22.07 -0.75
CA TYR A 358 10.29 -23.20 -1.48
C TYR A 358 8.77 -23.27 -1.28
N PHE A 359 8.00 -23.23 -2.38
CA PHE A 359 6.52 -23.18 -2.37
C PHE A 359 5.77 -24.08 -3.37
N PRO A 360 6.22 -25.30 -3.71
CA PRO A 360 5.36 -26.15 -4.52
C PRO A 360 4.20 -26.71 -3.69
N SER A 361 3.12 -27.00 -4.40
CA SER A 361 1.91 -27.62 -3.88
C SER A 361 2.12 -29.07 -3.39
N SER A 362 3.27 -29.68 -3.66
CA SER A 362 3.61 -31.07 -3.32
C SER A 362 5.13 -31.30 -3.30
N THR A 363 5.57 -32.40 -2.68
CA THR A 363 6.94 -32.93 -2.81
C THR A 363 7.26 -33.29 -4.26
N GLU A 364 8.46 -32.97 -4.72
CA GLU A 364 8.92 -33.29 -6.08
C GLU A 364 9.90 -34.47 -6.02
N THR A 365 9.56 -35.58 -6.67
CA THR A 365 10.42 -36.77 -6.73
C THR A 365 10.58 -37.25 -8.17
N TYR A 366 11.75 -37.81 -8.45
CA TYR A 366 12.09 -38.50 -9.69
C TYR A 366 12.99 -39.67 -9.34
N GLY A 367 12.67 -40.87 -9.85
CA GLY A 367 13.48 -42.08 -9.61
C GLY A 367 13.65 -42.45 -8.13
N CYS A 368 12.73 -42.00 -7.26
CA CYS A 368 12.71 -42.36 -5.84
C CYS A 368 11.32 -42.19 -5.23
N ASP A 369 11.08 -42.95 -4.16
CA ASP A 369 9.85 -42.91 -3.37
C ASP A 369 10.13 -42.43 -1.95
N ILE A 370 9.40 -41.41 -1.49
CA ILE A 370 9.56 -40.87 -0.13
C ILE A 370 8.76 -41.73 0.84
N ASN A 371 9.46 -42.33 1.82
CA ASN A 371 8.88 -43.24 2.80
C ASN A 371 8.43 -42.53 4.10
N THR A 372 8.50 -41.20 4.12
CA THR A 372 8.25 -40.40 5.33
C THR A 372 6.81 -39.91 5.38
N THR A 373 6.13 -40.09 6.52
CA THR A 373 4.68 -39.82 6.69
C THR A 373 4.36 -38.44 7.28
N GLN A 374 5.35 -37.58 7.52
CA GLN A 374 5.15 -36.27 8.16
C GLN A 374 5.17 -35.13 7.14
N TYR A 375 4.00 -34.68 6.71
CA TYR A 375 3.88 -33.48 5.88
C TYR A 375 4.01 -32.21 6.73
N PRO A 376 5.00 -31.34 6.47
CA PRO A 376 5.12 -30.10 7.21
C PRO A 376 4.07 -29.08 6.77
N THR A 377 3.80 -28.13 7.65
CA THR A 377 2.90 -27.00 7.41
C THR A 377 3.41 -26.16 6.26
N ILE A 378 2.56 -25.93 5.25
CA ILE A 378 2.89 -25.07 4.11
C ILE A 378 2.70 -23.61 4.52
N GLN A 379 3.77 -22.82 4.43
CA GLN A 379 3.73 -21.37 4.59
C GLN A 379 3.79 -20.70 3.22
N ASN A 380 2.97 -19.67 3.00
CA ASN A 380 2.99 -18.87 1.77
C ASN A 380 3.88 -17.63 1.98
N GLY A 381 5.05 -17.62 1.36
CA GLY A 381 6.02 -16.54 1.45
C GLY A 381 6.94 -16.56 2.68
N ILE A 382 8.03 -15.79 2.56
CA ILE A 382 8.85 -15.35 3.70
C ILE A 382 8.04 -14.33 4.50
N ILE A 383 7.96 -14.51 5.82
CA ILE A 383 7.34 -13.55 6.73
C ILE A 383 8.43 -12.89 7.55
N ILE A 384 8.38 -11.56 7.66
CA ILE A 384 9.29 -10.79 8.51
C ILE A 384 8.49 -9.90 9.47
N THR A 385 8.88 -9.94 10.73
CA THR A 385 8.36 -9.05 11.79
C THR A 385 9.51 -8.33 12.45
N GLY A 386 9.25 -7.11 12.92
CA GLY A 386 10.26 -6.29 13.59
C GLY A 386 9.67 -5.71 14.87
N ILE A 387 10.42 -5.80 15.97
CA ILE A 387 10.10 -5.15 17.24
C ILE A 387 11.11 -4.01 17.45
N PRO A 388 10.67 -2.75 17.57
CA PRO A 388 11.58 -1.63 17.75
C PRO A 388 12.38 -1.79 19.05
N GLN A 389 13.67 -1.49 19.00
CA GLN A 389 14.52 -1.43 20.19
C GLN A 389 14.75 0.05 20.54
N VAL A 390 14.44 0.41 21.79
CA VAL A 390 14.58 1.77 22.33
C VAL A 390 16.01 2.05 22.72
#